data_AF-A0A0U1DFL9-F1
#
_entry.id   AF-A0A0U1DFL9-F1
#
_cell.length_a   1.000
_cell.length_b   1.000
_cell.length_c   1.000
_cell.angle_alpha   90.00
_cell.angle_beta   90.00
_cell.angle_gamma   90.00
#
_symmetry.space_group_name_H-M   'P 1'
#
loop_
_entity.id
_entity.type
_entity.pdbx_description
1 polymer ?
#
loop_
_entity_poly.entity_id
_entity_poly.type
_entity_poly.pdbx_seq_one_letter_code
_entity_poly.pdbx_strand_id
1 'polypeptide(L)' 'MQSYNRVVIADDGLQPPQRYLVQLTVTTYADEAAAQGPDIESIIAGFNVAKK' A
#
# COMPACT_ATOMS: atom_id res chain seq x y z
N MET A 1 18.49 2.33 -3.78
CA MET A 1 17.22 1.71 -3.34
C MET A 1 16.08 2.60 -3.79
N GLN A 2 14.95 2.02 -4.17
CA GLN A 2 13.74 2.74 -4.51
C GLN A 2 12.59 2.21 -3.66
N SER A 3 11.80 3.12 -3.09
CA SER A 3 10.69 2.78 -2.21
C SER A 3 9.44 3.57 -2.57
N TYR A 4 8.30 2.92 -2.45
CA TYR A 4 6.98 3.49 -2.61
C TYR A 4 6.22 3.35 -1.29
N ASN A 5 5.63 4.45 -0.81
CA ASN A 5 4.90 4.48 0.46
C ASN A 5 3.45 4.92 0.20
N ARG A 6 2.49 4.13 0.70
CA ARG A 6 1.06 4.45 0.68
C ARG A 6 0.50 4.37 2.10
N VAL A 7 -0.13 5.46 2.52
CA VAL A 7 -0.82 5.56 3.82
C VAL A 7 -2.33 5.66 3.55
N VAL A 8 -3.10 4.84 4.27
CA VAL A 8 -4.56 4.82 4.23
C VAL A 8 -5.09 5.01 5.65
N ILE A 9 -6.00 5.96 5.83
CA ILE A 9 -6.77 6.11 7.06
C ILE A 9 -8.16 5.53 6.79
N ALA A 10 -8.43 4.35 7.34
CA ALA A 10 -9.71 3.65 7.15
C ALA A 10 -10.61 3.84 8.38
N ASP A 11 -11.93 3.92 8.16
CA ASP A 11 -12.96 3.79 9.19
C ASP A 11 -13.62 2.41 9.12
N ASP A 12 -14.20 1.92 10.23
CA ASP A 12 -15.06 0.72 10.27
C ASP A 12 -16.53 1.00 9.88
N GLY A 13 -16.94 2.26 9.78
CA GLY A 13 -18.28 2.70 9.40
C GLY A 13 -19.31 2.54 10.51
N LEU A 14 -18.87 2.23 11.72
CA LEU A 14 -19.72 2.19 12.91
C LEU A 14 -19.85 3.60 13.51
N GLN A 15 -20.75 3.73 14.50
CA GLN A 15 -20.86 4.93 15.31
C GLN A 15 -20.73 4.58 16.80
N PRO A 16 -19.69 5.09 17.49
CA PRO A 16 -18.60 5.92 16.97
C PRO A 16 -17.64 5.12 16.05
N PRO A 17 -17.03 5.76 15.03
CA PRO A 17 -16.16 5.05 14.09
C PRO A 17 -14.82 4.71 14.72
N GLN A 18 -14.41 3.44 14.64
CA GLN A 18 -13.02 3.07 14.86
C GLN A 18 -12.20 3.44 13.64
N ARG A 19 -11.07 4.13 13.86
CA ARG A 19 -10.13 4.51 12.80
C ARG A 19 -8.87 3.64 12.84
N TYR A 20 -8.35 3.34 11.66
CA TYR A 20 -7.15 2.54 11.45
C TYR A 20 -6.15 3.29 10.57
N LEU A 21 -4.87 3.28 10.97
CA LEU A 21 -3.75 3.66 10.13
C LEU A 21 -3.22 2.40 9.46
N VAL A 22 -3.30 2.34 8.14
CA VAL A 22 -2.70 1.27 7.34
C VAL A 22 -1.59 1.87 6.49
N GLN A 23 -0.39 1.32 6.60
CA GLN A 23 0.78 1.77 5.84
C GLN A 23 1.37 0.61 5.05
N LEU A 24 1.51 0.81 3.74
CA LEU A 24 2.19 -0.09 2.82
C LEU A 24 3.49 0.55 2.35
N THR A 25 4.61 -0.16 2.55
CA THR A 25 5.91 0.22 2.01
C THR A 25 6.41 -0.90 1.10
N VAL A 26 6.64 -0.60 -0.18
CA VAL A 26 7.25 -1.52 -1.15
C VAL A 26 8.64 -1.00 -1.47
N THR A 27 9.67 -1.85 -1.35
CA THR A 27 11.08 -1.46 -1.53
C THR A 27 11.78 -2.44 -2.46
N THR A 28 12.58 -1.92 -3.39
CA THR A 28 13.42 -2.69 -4.31
C THR A 28 14.83 -2.07 -4.41
N TYR A 29 15.79 -2.84 -4.92
CA TYR A 29 17.08 -2.30 -5.32
C TYR A 29 16.91 -1.31 -6.48
N ALA A 30 17.70 -0.23 -6.51
CA ALA A 30 17.53 0.81 -7.53
C ALA A 30 17.78 0.24 -8.94
N ASP A 31 18.75 -0.66 -9.06
CA ASP A 31 19.18 -1.22 -10.33
C ASP A 31 18.17 -2.26 -10.87
N GLU A 32 17.33 -2.81 -10.00
CA GLU A 32 16.28 -3.78 -10.32
C GLU A 32 14.89 -3.15 -10.48
N ALA A 33 14.75 -1.87 -10.14
CA ALA A 33 13.45 -1.20 -10.09
C ALA A 33 12.74 -1.15 -11.45
N ALA A 34 13.50 -1.06 -12.55
CA ALA A 34 12.94 -1.12 -13.90
C ALA A 34 12.47 -2.54 -14.26
N ALA A 35 13.24 -3.56 -13.89
CA ALA A 35 12.92 -4.96 -14.18
C ALA A 35 11.73 -5.46 -13.35
N GLN A 36 11.67 -5.09 -12.06
CA GLN A 36 10.60 -5.43 -11.13
C GLN A 36 9.42 -4.46 -11.18
N GLY A 37 9.49 -3.43 -12.02
CA GLY A 37 8.47 -2.39 -12.16
C GLY A 37 7.05 -2.95 -12.34
N PRO A 38 6.80 -3.93 -13.23
CA PRO A 38 5.48 -4.52 -13.41
C PRO A 38 4.92 -5.17 -12.13
N ASP A 39 5.76 -5.87 -11.38
CA ASP A 39 5.34 -6.53 -10.14
C ASP A 39 5.09 -5.51 -9.02
N ILE A 40 5.94 -4.49 -8.91
CA ILE A 40 5.76 -3.39 -7.96
C ILE A 40 4.44 -2.65 -8.23
N GLU A 41 4.17 -2.34 -9.50
CA GLU A 41 2.91 -1.71 -9.91
C GLU A 41 1.71 -2.61 -9.60
N SER A 42 1.83 -3.92 -9.82
CA SER A 42 0.78 -4.88 -9.49
C SER A 42 0.43 -4.88 -8.00
N ILE A 43 1.43 -4.75 -7.12
CA ILE A 43 1.24 -4.65 -5.67
C ILE A 43 0.55 -3.33 -5.33
N ILE A 44 1.03 -2.21 -5.86
CA ILE A 44 0.51 -0.87 -5.53
C ILE A 44 -0.93 -0.71 -6.03
N ALA A 45 -1.19 -1.11 -7.27
CA ALA A 45 -2.51 -1.03 -7.91
C ALA A 45 -3.49 -2.06 -7.33
N GLY A 46 -3.02 -3.25 -6.97
CA GLY A 46 -3.82 -4.31 -6.37
C GLY A 46 -4.09 -4.14 -4.88
N PHE A 47 -3.35 -3.26 -4.19
CA PHE A 47 -3.54 -3.03 -2.76
C PHE A 47 -4.89 -2.36 -2.47
N ASN A 48 -5.78 -3.12 -1.84
CA ASN A 48 -7.10 -2.67 -1.44
C ASN A 48 -7.28 -2.85 0.08
N VAL A 49 -7.85 -1.83 0.73
CA VAL A 49 -8.24 -1.88 2.14
C VAL A 49 -9.76 -1.89 2.19
N ALA A 50 -10.33 -3.05 2.52
CA ALA A 50 -11.76 -3.23 2.62
C ALA A 50 -12.13 -3.84 3.98
N LYS A 51 -13.32 -3.50 4.47
CA LYS A 51 -13.94 -4.15 5.62
C LYS A 51 -14.23 -5.61 5.24
N LYS A 52 -14.07 -6.53 6.19
CA LYS A 52 -14.53 -7.91 6.03
C LYS A 52 -16.01 -8.03 6.32
#